data_AF-A0A6G4U8G1-F1
#
_entry.id   AF-A0A6G4U8G1-F1
#
_cell.length_a   1.000
_cell.length_b   1.000
_cell.length_c   1.000
_cell.angle_alpha   90.00
_cell.angle_beta   90.00
_cell.angle_gamma   90.00
#
_symmetry.space_group_name_H-M   'P 1'
#
loop_
_entity.id
_entity.type
_entity.pdbx_description
1 polymer ?
#
loop_
_entity_poly.entity_id
_entity_poly.type
_entity_poly.pdbx_seq_one_letter_code
_entity_poly.pdbx_strand_id
1 'polypeptide(L)'
;GLVLWGRDKLAADSGVEDVAPDVGFGGFTLAHNVRSDREVDVLLERAERAGGRITRAARKTELGFYTGVFTDPDGHAWEIAHNPGFPLAADGSLTIPDFGV
;
A
#
# COMPACT_ATOMS: atom_id res chain seq x y z
N GLY A 1 -1.05 11.50 7.56
CA GLY A 1 0.31 11.87 7.13
C GLY A 1 0.34 11.77 5.63
N LEU A 2 1.16 12.58 4.99
CA LEU A 2 1.18 12.74 3.54
C LEU A 2 2.60 12.47 3.05
N VAL A 3 2.72 11.67 2.01
CA VAL A 3 3.98 11.43 1.30
C VAL A 3 3.73 11.73 -0.17
N LEU A 4 4.59 12.55 -0.77
CA LEU A 4 4.52 12.87 -2.19
C LEU A 4 5.49 11.98 -2.98
N TRP A 5 5.01 11.49 -4.11
CA TRP A 5 5.76 10.64 -5.02
C TRP A 5 5.69 11.20 -6.44
N GLY A 6 6.74 10.96 -7.23
CA GLY A 6 6.63 11.03 -8.68
C GLY A 6 5.64 9.97 -9.17
N ARG A 7 4.75 10.33 -10.10
CA ARG A 7 3.69 9.44 -10.59
C ARG A 7 4.23 8.12 -11.14
N ASP A 8 5.28 8.20 -11.96
CA ASP A 8 6.01 7.07 -12.54
C ASP A 8 6.59 6.16 -11.46
N LYS A 9 7.20 6.74 -10.42
CA LYS A 9 7.78 6.00 -9.30
C LYS A 9 6.71 5.33 -8.45
N LEU A 10 5.57 6.00 -8.22
CA LEU A 10 4.46 5.42 -7.47
C LEU A 10 3.79 4.28 -8.24
N ALA A 11 3.65 4.42 -9.56
CA ALA A 11 3.13 3.35 -10.42
C ALA A 11 4.06 2.12 -10.37
N ALA A 12 5.36 2.34 -10.52
CA ALA A 12 6.37 1.29 -10.44
C ALA A 12 6.38 0.60 -9.05
N ASP A 13 6.33 1.37 -7.96
CA ASP A 13 6.23 0.78 -6.63
C ASP A 13 4.88 0.07 -6.41
N SER A 14 3.78 0.56 -6.98
CA SER A 14 2.47 -0.08 -6.83
C SER A 14 2.30 -1.32 -7.72
N GLY A 15 3.24 -1.60 -8.63
CA GLY A 15 3.15 -2.70 -9.59
C GLY A 15 2.06 -2.49 -10.64
N VAL A 16 1.73 -1.24 -10.98
CA VAL A 16 0.69 -0.88 -11.96
C VAL A 16 1.30 -0.26 -13.20
N GLU A 17 0.67 -0.48 -14.34
CA GLU A 17 1.02 0.19 -15.59
C GLU A 17 0.33 1.56 -15.67
N ASP A 18 1.12 2.61 -15.92
CA ASP A 18 0.63 3.96 -16.13
C ASP A 18 0.51 4.24 -17.63
N VAL A 19 -0.54 3.67 -18.25
CA VAL A 19 -0.72 3.64 -19.71
C VAL A 19 -1.23 4.97 -20.30
N ALA A 20 -2.00 5.75 -19.54
CA ALA A 20 -2.45 7.09 -19.91
C ALA A 20 -2.92 7.89 -18.67
N PRO A 21 -2.89 9.24 -18.71
CA PRO A 21 -3.25 10.08 -17.56
C PRO A 21 -4.70 9.88 -17.05
N ASP A 22 -5.63 9.61 -17.97
CA ASP A 22 -7.07 9.54 -17.70
C ASP A 22 -7.64 8.12 -17.80
N VAL A 23 -6.78 7.12 -18.07
CA VAL A 23 -7.15 5.70 -18.19
C VAL A 23 -6.11 4.86 -17.46
N GLY A 24 -6.49 4.26 -16.34
CA GLY A 24 -5.62 3.41 -15.54
C GLY A 24 -5.32 3.97 -14.15
N PHE A 25 -4.04 4.08 -13.79
CA PHE A 25 -3.62 4.44 -12.44
C PHE A 25 -4.00 5.89 -12.07
N GLY A 26 -4.69 6.09 -10.95
CA GLY A 26 -5.14 7.42 -10.50
C GLY A 26 -4.02 8.36 -9.99
N GLY A 27 -2.77 7.89 -9.91
CA GLY A 27 -1.65 8.70 -9.42
C GLY A 27 -1.59 8.84 -7.90
N PHE A 28 -2.34 8.02 -7.16
CA PHE A 28 -2.27 7.92 -5.70
C PHE A 28 -2.51 6.47 -5.26
N THR A 29 -2.04 6.15 -4.05
CA THR A 29 -2.21 4.83 -3.42
C THR A 29 -2.71 5.05 -2.00
N LEU A 30 -3.68 4.24 -1.57
CA LEU A 30 -4.16 4.23 -0.19
C LEU A 30 -3.35 3.22 0.61
N ALA A 31 -2.73 3.65 1.71
CA ALA A 31 -1.98 2.77 2.60
C ALA A 31 -2.83 2.37 3.82
N HIS A 32 -3.04 1.07 4.00
CA HIS A 32 -3.66 0.46 5.17
C HIS A 32 -2.57 -0.20 6.03
N ASN A 33 -2.33 0.36 7.22
CA ASN A 33 -1.35 -0.21 8.15
C ASN A 33 -1.96 -1.29 9.03
N VAL A 34 -1.25 -2.42 9.18
CA VAL A 34 -1.66 -3.59 9.98
C VAL A 34 -0.62 -3.92 11.06
N ARG A 35 -0.94 -4.87 11.93
CA ARG A 35 -0.16 -5.16 13.15
C ARG A 35 0.91 -6.23 12.99
N SER A 36 0.90 -6.96 11.88
CA SER A 36 1.85 -8.03 11.63
C SER A 36 2.01 -8.34 10.14
N ASP A 37 3.14 -8.95 9.77
CA ASP A 37 3.38 -9.44 8.41
C ASP A 37 2.28 -10.41 7.96
N ARG A 38 1.81 -11.27 8.88
CA ARG A 38 0.71 -12.21 8.62
C ARG A 38 -0.59 -11.50 8.23
N GLU A 39 -0.89 -10.37 8.85
CA GLU A 39 -2.10 -9.60 8.51
C GLU A 39 -2.00 -9.01 7.10
N VAL A 40 -0.79 -8.68 6.62
CA VAL A 40 -0.56 -8.26 5.23
C VAL A 40 -0.98 -9.38 4.27
N ASP A 41 -0.42 -10.58 4.46
CA ASP A 41 -0.72 -11.74 3.61
C ASP A 41 -2.22 -12.06 3.61
N VAL A 42 -2.83 -12.13 4.79
CA VAL A 42 -4.26 -12.45 4.95
C VAL A 42 -5.15 -11.42 4.27
N LEU A 43 -4.84 -10.12 4.35
CA LEU A 43 -5.64 -9.10 3.70
C LEU A 43 -5.47 -9.09 2.18
N LEU A 44 -4.27 -9.34 1.66
CA LEU A 44 -4.06 -9.47 0.22
C LEU A 44 -4.86 -10.63 -0.37
N GLU A 45 -4.83 -11.80 0.28
CA GLU A 45 -5.66 -12.93 -0.13
C GLU A 45 -7.16 -12.62 -0.05
N ARG A 46 -7.61 -11.88 0.98
CA ARG A 46 -9.01 -11.46 1.10
C ARG A 46 -9.40 -10.51 -0.02
N ALA A 47 -8.54 -9.55 -0.35
CA ALA A 47 -8.75 -8.62 -1.44
C ALA A 47 -8.86 -9.37 -2.78
N GLU A 48 -7.96 -10.30 -3.05
CA GLU A 48 -8.01 -11.13 -4.26
C GLU A 48 -9.31 -11.95 -4.36
N ARG A 49 -9.71 -12.63 -3.27
CA ARG A 49 -10.99 -13.36 -3.21
C ARG A 49 -12.22 -12.46 -3.40
N ALA A 50 -12.10 -11.17 -3.10
CA ALA A 50 -13.16 -10.17 -3.29
C ALA A 50 -13.17 -9.55 -4.70
N GLY A 51 -12.28 -9.98 -5.61
CA GLY A 51 -12.18 -9.47 -6.98
C GLY A 51 -11.09 -8.41 -7.18
N GLY A 52 -10.30 -8.11 -6.14
CA GLY A 52 -9.08 -7.33 -6.29
C GLY A 52 -8.00 -8.11 -7.06
N ARG A 53 -7.00 -7.39 -7.56
CA ARG A 53 -5.85 -7.98 -8.25
C ARG A 53 -4.58 -7.62 -7.50
N ILE A 54 -3.83 -8.61 -7.04
CA ILE A 54 -2.50 -8.38 -6.45
C ILE A 54 -1.56 -7.90 -7.56
N THR A 55 -1.11 -6.65 -7.46
CA THR A 55 -0.18 -6.02 -8.41
C THR A 55 1.26 -6.11 -7.94
N ARG A 56 1.46 -6.26 -6.63
CA ARG A 56 2.76 -6.49 -6.02
C ARG A 56 2.63 -7.47 -4.87
N ALA A 57 3.26 -8.64 -5.01
CA ALA A 57 3.36 -9.60 -3.93
C ALA A 57 3.99 -8.98 -2.67
N ALA A 58 3.55 -9.45 -1.52
CA ALA A 58 4.07 -8.99 -0.24
C ALA A 58 5.57 -9.29 -0.12
N ARG A 59 6.34 -8.28 0.29
CA ARG A 59 7.78 -8.40 0.53
C ARG A 59 8.22 -7.46 1.63
N LYS A 60 9.40 -7.73 2.19
CA LYS A 60 10.11 -6.76 3.01
C LYS A 60 10.77 -5.70 2.12
N THR A 61 10.60 -4.43 2.45
CA THR A 61 11.24 -3.31 1.76
C THR A 61 12.68 -3.12 2.25
N GLU A 62 13.47 -2.36 1.50
CA GLU A 62 14.82 -1.96 1.90
C GLU A 62 14.82 -1.09 3.17
N LEU A 63 13.69 -0.40 3.43
CA LEU A 63 13.45 0.38 4.65
C LEU A 63 13.00 -0.48 5.84
N GLY A 64 12.86 -1.79 5.65
CA GLY A 64 12.69 -2.76 6.73
C GLY A 64 11.25 -3.08 7.13
N PHE A 65 10.24 -2.56 6.44
CA PHE A 65 8.83 -2.88 6.68
C PHE A 65 8.27 -3.88 5.66
N TYR A 66 7.21 -4.60 6.01
CA TYR A 66 6.61 -5.63 5.16
C TYR A 66 5.35 -5.11 4.49
N THR A 67 5.22 -5.27 3.17
CA THR A 67 4.13 -4.65 2.41
C THR A 67 3.84 -5.36 1.08
N GLY A 68 2.58 -5.36 0.67
CA GLY A 68 2.14 -5.73 -0.68
C GLY A 68 1.07 -4.78 -1.20
N VAL A 69 0.79 -4.86 -2.50
CA VAL A 69 -0.13 -3.94 -3.19
C VAL A 69 -1.12 -4.73 -4.02
N PHE A 70 -2.37 -4.27 -4.00
CA PHE A 70 -3.43 -4.74 -4.89
C PHE A 70 -4.19 -3.56 -5.50
N THR A 71 -4.91 -3.81 -6.58
CA THR A 71 -5.94 -2.90 -7.08
C THR A 71 -7.32 -3.45 -6.75
N ASP A 72 -8.23 -2.60 -6.29
CA ASP A 72 -9.65 -2.96 -6.16
C ASP A 72 -10.33 -3.13 -7.55
N PRO A 73 -11.60 -3.56 -7.61
CA PRO A 73 -12.29 -3.78 -8.89
C PRO A 73 -12.39 -2.54 -9.79
N ASP A 74 -12.28 -1.34 -9.21
CA ASP A 74 -12.31 -0.07 -9.94
C ASP A 74 -10.91 0.40 -10.35
N GLY A 75 -9.86 -0.34 -9.94
CA GLY A 75 -8.47 -0.09 -10.32
C GLY A 75 -7.71 0.82 -9.37
N HIS A 76 -8.27 1.18 -8.21
CA HIS A 76 -7.54 2.00 -7.23
C HIS A 76 -6.48 1.16 -6.52
N ALA A 77 -5.27 1.68 -6.39
CA ALA A 77 -4.17 0.99 -5.74
C ALA A 77 -4.26 1.11 -4.21
N TRP A 78 -4.07 -0.01 -3.54
CA TRP A 78 -4.05 -0.15 -2.08
C TRP A 78 -2.78 -0.85 -1.64
N GLU A 79 -2.02 -0.20 -0.77
CA GLU A 79 -0.89 -0.79 -0.06
C GLU A 79 -1.37 -1.35 1.28
N ILE A 80 -1.07 -2.61 1.56
CA ILE A 80 -1.23 -3.18 2.90
C ILE A 80 0.18 -3.28 3.51
N ALA A 81 0.41 -2.57 4.61
CA ALA A 81 1.74 -2.43 5.20
C ALA A 81 1.77 -2.79 6.68
N HIS A 82 2.72 -3.60 7.10
CA HIS A 82 3.16 -3.68 8.48
C HIS A 82 4.43 -2.87 8.64
N ASN A 83 4.28 -1.63 9.13
CA ASN A 83 5.37 -0.68 9.36
C ASN A 83 5.60 -0.44 10.86
N PRO A 84 6.62 -1.06 11.49
CA PRO A 84 6.93 -0.87 12.91
C PRO A 84 7.24 0.58 13.29
N GLY A 85 7.62 1.42 12.32
CA GLY A 85 7.88 2.84 12.54
C GLY A 85 6.60 3.66 12.74
N PHE A 86 5.41 3.14 12.39
CA PHE A 86 4.14 3.87 12.47
C PHE A 86 3.24 3.17 13.50
N PRO A 87 3.33 3.54 14.79
CA PRO A 87 2.56 2.88 15.84
C PRO A 87 1.06 2.93 15.55
N LEU A 88 0.42 1.75 15.53
CA LEU A 88 -1.01 1.59 15.40
C LEU A 88 -1.60 1.32 16.79
N ALA A 89 -2.34 2.27 17.37
CA ALA A 89 -2.97 2.10 18.67
C ALA A 89 -4.14 1.11 18.61
N ALA A 90 -4.61 0.60 19.75
CA ALA A 90 -5.65 -0.43 19.83
C ALA A 90 -6.98 -0.03 19.17
N ASP A 91 -7.28 1.27 19.14
CA ASP A 91 -8.47 1.85 18.49
C ASP A 91 -8.32 2.02 16.97
N GLY A 92 -7.16 1.67 16.40
CA GLY A 92 -6.86 1.82 14.98
C GLY A 92 -6.28 3.18 14.59
N SER A 93 -6.07 4.09 15.53
CA SER A 93 -5.37 5.34 15.24
C SER A 93 -3.90 5.08 14.91
N LEU A 94 -3.43 5.67 13.81
CA LEU A 94 -2.06 5.57 13.33
C LEU A 94 -1.29 6.83 13.75
N THR A 95 -0.25 6.66 14.57
CA THR A 95 0.68 7.74 14.88
C THR A 95 1.74 7.79 13.79
N ILE A 96 1.80 8.93 13.12
CA ILE A 96 2.81 9.18 12.09
C ILE A 96 3.94 9.95 12.76
N PRO A 97 5.16 9.38 12.80
CA PRO A 97 6.29 10.03 13.43
C PRO A 97 6.56 11.38 12.78
N ASP A 98 7.08 12.30 13.59
CA ASP A 98 7.73 13.49 13.05
C ASP A 98 9.03 13.04 12.35
N PHE A 99 9.15 13.36 11.06
CA PHE A 99 10.33 13.05 10.26
C PHE A 99 11.40 14.16 10.32
N GLY A 100 11.19 15.21 11.11
CA GLY A 100 12.16 16.24 11.40
C GLY A 100 12.48 17.17 10.23
N VAL A 101 11.49 17.40 9.34
CA VAL A 101 11.56 18.39 8.25
C VAL A 101 10.92 19.71 8.64
#